data_AF-A0A447T7P8-F1
#
_entry.id   AF-A0A447T7P8-F1
#
_cell.length_a   1.000
_cell.length_b   1.000
_cell.length_c   1.000
_cell.angle_alpha   90.00
_cell.angle_beta   90.00
_cell.angle_gamma   90.00
#
_symmetry.space_group_name_H-M   'P 1'
#
loop_
_entity.id
_entity.type
_entity.pdbx_description
1 polymer ?
#
loop_
_entity_poly.entity_id
_entity_poly.type
_entity_poly.pdbx_seq_one_letter_code
_entity_poly.pdbx_strand_id
1 'polypeptide(L)' 'MGVEGILEKGFVTTTADKLINYTRTGSLWPMTFGLACCAVEMMHAGAARYDLDRFGVVFRPAPASPT' A
#
# COMPACT_ATOMS: atom_id res chain seq x y z
N MET A 1 5.33 6.14 -13.81
CA MET A 1 6.42 7.08 -14.13
C MET A 1 5.93 7.89 -15.30
N GLY A 2 5.58 9.16 -15.08
CA GLY A 2 4.81 9.95 -16.06
C GLY A 2 4.88 11.44 -15.79
N VAL A 3 6.06 11.95 -15.45
CA VAL A 3 6.30 13.39 -15.23
C VAL A 3 7.70 13.79 -15.75
N GLU A 4 8.02 13.37 -16.97
CA GLU A 4 9.23 13.80 -17.68
C GLU A 4 9.15 15.24 -18.25
N GLY A 5 8.03 15.98 -18.04
CA GLY A 5 7.74 17.23 -18.76
C GLY A 5 7.76 18.57 -18.00
N ILE A 6 7.99 18.61 -16.67
CA ILE A 6 7.84 19.83 -15.81
C ILE A 6 9.13 20.17 -15.00
N LEU A 7 10.27 19.66 -15.44
CA LEU A 7 11.55 19.51 -14.72
C LEU A 7 12.35 20.79 -14.32
N GLU A 8 11.74 21.97 -14.11
CA GLU A 8 12.49 23.20 -13.72
C GLU A 8 12.43 23.59 -12.23
N LYS A 9 11.70 22.88 -11.36
CA LYS A 9 11.59 23.24 -9.93
C LYS A 9 11.86 22.04 -9.00
N GLY A 10 13.14 21.71 -8.79
CA GLY A 10 13.57 20.59 -7.93
C GLY A 10 13.03 20.59 -6.48
N PHE A 11 12.55 21.72 -5.96
CA PHE A 11 11.87 21.79 -4.66
C PHE A 11 10.40 21.33 -4.74
N VAL A 12 9.73 21.60 -5.86
CA VAL A 12 8.33 21.23 -6.08
C VAL A 12 8.22 19.75 -6.45
N THR A 13 9.18 19.21 -7.21
CA THR A 13 9.20 17.77 -7.50
C THR A 13 9.47 16.94 -6.24
N THR A 14 10.45 17.33 -5.41
CA THR A 14 10.75 16.61 -4.16
C THR A 14 9.59 16.62 -3.16
N THR A 15 8.79 17.69 -3.11
CA THR A 15 7.58 17.74 -2.26
C THR A 15 6.44 16.91 -2.87
N ALA A 16 6.26 16.92 -4.19
CA ALA A 16 5.29 16.08 -4.88
C ALA A 16 5.64 14.58 -4.76
N ASP A 17 6.90 14.19 -4.94
CA ASP A 17 7.38 12.82 -4.77
C ASP A 17 7.19 12.33 -3.33
N LYS A 18 7.43 13.19 -2.32
CA LYS A 18 7.15 12.85 -0.92
C LYS A 18 5.65 12.58 -0.69
N LEU A 19 4.78 13.40 -1.27
CA LEU A 19 3.33 13.24 -1.15
C LEU A 19 2.86 11.94 -1.82
N ILE A 20 3.34 11.64 -3.02
CA ILE A 20 2.99 10.42 -3.76
C ILE A 20 3.47 9.17 -3.04
N ASN A 21 4.68 9.21 -2.45
CA ASN A 21 5.18 8.08 -1.67
C ASN A 21 4.40 7.91 -0.37
N TYR A 22 4.01 9.00 0.29
CA TYR A 22 3.18 8.96 1.50
C TYR A 22 1.82 8.31 1.25
N THR A 23 1.14 8.68 0.16
CA THR A 23 -0.15 8.08 -0.20
C THR A 23 -0.01 6.59 -0.54
N ARG A 24 1.06 6.19 -1.26
CA ARG A 24 1.33 4.78 -1.57
C ARG A 24 1.59 3.92 -0.34
N THR A 25 2.35 4.43 0.63
CA THR A 25 2.64 3.69 1.87
C THR A 25 1.45 3.65 2.83
N GLY A 26 0.54 4.64 2.76
CA GLY A 26 -0.65 4.71 3.62
C GLY A 26 -1.85 3.90 3.13
N SER A 27 -1.79 3.31 1.92
CA SER A 27 -2.89 2.52 1.34
C SER A 27 -2.37 1.25 0.65
N LEU A 28 -1.46 0.54 1.32
CA LEU A 28 -0.91 -0.71 0.82
C LEU A 28 -1.99 -1.78 0.78
N TRP A 29 -2.31 -2.34 -0.39
CA TRP A 29 -3.32 -3.40 -0.50
C TRP A 29 -2.61 -4.74 -0.77
N PRO A 30 -2.10 -5.40 0.28
CA PRO A 30 -1.35 -6.63 0.12
C PRO A 30 -2.26 -7.77 -0.32
N MET A 31 -1.69 -8.62 -1.16
CA MET A 31 -2.34 -9.82 -1.62
C MET A 31 -2.04 -10.95 -0.64
N THR A 32 -3.08 -11.58 -0.11
CA THR A 32 -2.92 -12.67 0.86
C THR A 32 -2.57 -13.98 0.16
N PHE A 33 -1.29 -14.33 0.11
CA PHE A 33 -0.83 -15.67 -0.29
C PHE A 33 -0.56 -16.52 0.95
N GLY A 34 -1.62 -17.16 1.46
CA GLY A 34 -1.54 -18.05 2.62
C GLY A 34 -1.00 -19.44 2.26
N LEU A 35 0.28 -19.54 1.90
CA LEU A 35 0.87 -20.77 1.37
C LEU A 35 1.23 -21.83 2.43
N ALA A 36 1.33 -21.45 3.71
CA ALA A 36 1.72 -22.33 4.82
C ALA A 36 1.19 -21.79 6.16
N CYS A 37 1.84 -22.14 7.28
CA CYS A 37 1.48 -21.65 8.62
C CYS A 37 1.45 -20.12 8.74
N CYS A 38 2.25 -19.37 7.96
CA CYS A 38 2.22 -17.90 7.98
C CYS A 38 0.85 -17.33 7.55
N ALA A 39 -0.03 -18.14 6.95
CA ALA A 39 -1.41 -17.75 6.68
C ALA A 39 -2.19 -17.41 7.96
N VAL A 40 -2.04 -18.21 9.03
CA VAL A 40 -2.78 -17.98 10.28
C VAL A 40 -2.25 -16.76 11.03
N GLU A 41 -0.95 -16.47 10.86
CA GLU A 41 -0.34 -15.25 11.41
C GLU A 41 -0.87 -14.00 10.68
N MET A 42 -0.99 -14.06 9.34
CA MET A 42 -1.58 -12.95 8.57
C MET A 42 -3.06 -12.73 8.89
N MET A 43 -3.86 -13.79 9.11
CA MET A 43 -5.26 -13.67 9.52
C MET A 43 -5.41 -13.01 10.90
N HIS A 44 -4.54 -13.36 11.86
CA HIS A 44 -4.54 -12.72 13.18
C HIS A 44 -4.08 -11.27 13.12
N ALA A 45 -3.15 -10.93 12.22
CA ALA A 45 -2.73 -9.56 12.01
C ALA A 45 -3.89 -8.69 11.46
N GLY A 46 -4.79 -9.26 10.67
CA GLY A 46 -6.03 -8.60 10.22
C GLY A 46 -7.19 -8.63 11.22
N ALA A 47 -7.07 -9.33 12.35
CA ALA A 47 -8.13 -9.41 13.36
C ALA A 47 -8.10 -8.18 14.29
N ALA A 48 -9.21 -7.90 14.98
CA ALA A 48 -9.42 -6.71 15.81
C ALA A 48 -8.30 -6.41 16.86
N ARG A 49 -7.48 -7.40 17.20
CA ARG A 49 -6.34 -7.22 18.12
C ARG A 49 -5.15 -6.48 17.48
N TYR A 50 -4.90 -6.71 16.19
CA TYR A 50 -3.76 -6.16 15.45
C TYR A 50 -4.17 -5.36 14.22
N ASP A 51 -5.47 -5.34 13.92
CA ASP A 51 -6.22 -4.53 12.94
C ASP A 51 -5.36 -3.72 11.97
N LEU A 52 -4.81 -4.43 10.98
CA LEU A 52 -4.03 -3.84 9.90
C LEU A 52 -4.83 -2.83 9.05
N ASP A 53 -6.17 -2.89 9.09
CA ASP A 53 -7.07 -1.93 8.43
C ASP A 53 -6.81 -0.48 8.91
N ARG A 54 -6.40 -0.30 10.17
CA ARG A 54 -6.04 1.01 10.74
C ARG A 54 -4.85 1.68 10.06
N PHE A 55 -4.00 0.90 9.40
CA PHE A 55 -2.87 1.40 8.61
C PHE A 55 -3.19 1.51 7.11
N GLY A 56 -4.48 1.38 6.74
CA GLY A 56 -4.94 1.37 5.35
C GLY A 56 -4.55 0.09 4.61
N VAL A 57 -4.24 -0.98 5.35
CA VAL A 57 -3.76 -2.25 4.81
C VAL A 57 -4.93 -3.22 4.63
N VAL A 58 -5.48 -3.22 3.42
CA VAL A 58 -6.64 -4.04 3.06
C VAL A 58 -6.20 -5.29 2.30
N PHE A 59 -6.53 -6.45 2.85
CA PHE A 59 -6.21 -7.73 2.25
C PHE A 59 -7.10 -8.02 1.04
N ARG A 60 -6.47 -8.10 -0.15
CA ARG A 60 -7.18 -8.31 -1.43
C ARG A 60 -6.92 -9.73 -1.96
N PRO A 61 -7.94 -10.52 -2.33
CA PRO A 61 -7.76 -11.95 -2.66
C PRO A 61 -7.18 -12.24 -4.06
N ALA A 62 -6.88 -11.22 -4.87
CA ALA A 62 -6.46 -11.36 -6.26
C ALA A 62 -5.60 -10.16 -6.72
N PRO A 63 -4.80 -10.32 -7.77
CA PRO A 63 -3.81 -9.32 -8.20
C PRO A 63 -4.37 -8.09 -8.90
N ALA A 64 -5.58 -8.15 -9.50
CA ALA A 64 -6.13 -7.08 -10.31
C ALA A 64 -7.66 -6.98 -10.12
N SER A 65 -8.18 -6.26 -9.11
CA SER A 65 -9.66 -6.11 -9.00
C SER A 65 -10.06 -4.84 -9.68
N PRO A 66 -11.02 -4.91 -10.60
CA PRO A 66 -12.01 -3.87 -10.74
C PRO A 66 -13.07 -4.08 -9.66
N THR A 67 -12.93 -3.36 -8.55
CA THR A 67 -14.04 -3.03 -7.65
C THR A 67 -13.84 -1.59 -7.24
#